data_AF-A0A963RSA6-F1
#
_entry.id   AF-A0A963RSA6-F1
#
_cell.length_a   1.000
_cell.length_b   1.000
_cell.length_c   1.000
_cell.angle_alpha   90.00
_cell.angle_beta   90.00
_cell.angle_gamma   90.00
#
_symmetry.space_group_name_H-M   'P 1'
#
loop_
_entity.id
_entity.type
_entity.pdbx_description
1 polymer ?
#
loop_
_entity_poly.entity_id
_entity_poly.type
_entity_poly.pdbx_seq_one_letter_code
_entity_poly.pdbx_strand_id
1 'polypeptide(L)' 'GSQAEFEKYGRNRLAEGKLPACAEMCSTKALLAGDGDMVADIFRQRVVMRGKGAEVWGWGTAYGTNKNAKPEGTR' A
#
# COMPACT_ATOMS: atom_id res chain seq x y z
N GLY A 1 6.96 5.73 -22.88
CA GLY A 1 8.19 5.02 -22.51
C GLY A 1 9.04 4.84 -23.75
N SER A 2 10.36 4.85 -23.62
CA SER A 2 11.25 4.51 -24.74
C SER A 2 11.23 3.00 -25.02
N GLN A 3 11.76 2.58 -26.17
CA GLN A 3 11.90 1.15 -26.50
C GLN A 3 12.77 0.40 -25.48
N ALA A 4 13.86 1.02 -25.02
CA ALA A 4 14.74 0.45 -24.00
C ALA A 4 14.03 0.24 -22.65
N GLU A 5 13.15 1.17 -22.25
CA GLU A 5 12.36 1.02 -21.02
C GLU A 5 11.36 -0.12 -21.13
N PHE A 6 10.71 -0.26 -22.28
CA PHE A 6 9.75 -1.34 -22.53
C PHE A 6 10.43 -2.71 -22.52
N GLU A 7 11.61 -2.83 -23.12
CA GLU A 7 12.37 -4.08 -23.13
C GLU A 7 12.85 -4.47 -21.73
N LYS A 8 13.27 -3.49 -20.92
CA LYS A 8 13.77 -3.74 -19.55
C LYS A 8 12.67 -3.99 -18.53
N TYR A 9 11.56 -3.26 -18.60
CA TYR A 9 10.54 -3.23 -17.54
C TYR A 9 9.15 -3.69 -18.01
N GLY A 10 8.99 -3.95 -19.29
CA GLY A 10 7.72 -4.36 -19.88
C GLY A 10 6.71 -3.22 -19.99
N ARG A 11 5.42 -3.59 -20.02
CA ARG A 11 4.30 -2.65 -20.12
C ARG A 11 4.08 -1.87 -18.82
N ASN A 12 3.97 -0.55 -18.95
CA ASN A 12 3.52 0.33 -17.87
C ASN A 12 1.99 0.49 -17.92
N ARG A 13 1.27 -0.36 -17.16
CA ARG A 13 -0.20 -0.34 -17.07
C ARG A 13 -0.77 1.00 -16.61
N LEU A 14 -0.08 1.68 -15.69
CA LEU A 14 -0.52 2.97 -15.16
C LEU A 14 -0.53 4.05 -16.25
N ALA A 15 0.51 4.08 -17.08
CA ALA A 15 0.59 5.00 -18.21
C ALA A 15 -0.48 4.70 -19.30
N GLU A 16 -0.99 3.47 -19.36
CA GLU A 16 -2.10 3.07 -20.23
C GLU A 16 -3.49 3.36 -19.61
N GLY A 17 -3.55 3.99 -18.43
CA GLY A 17 -4.81 4.29 -17.73
C GLY A 17 -5.46 3.07 -17.07
N LYS A 18 -4.73 1.96 -16.95
CA LYS A 18 -5.18 0.74 -16.26
C LYS A 18 -4.69 0.75 -14.82
N LEU A 19 -5.46 0.16 -13.93
CA LEU A 19 -5.04 0.02 -12.54
C LEU A 19 -3.89 -1.02 -12.43
N PRO A 20 -3.12 -0.99 -11.33
CA PRO A 20 -2.14 -2.03 -11.02
C PRO A 20 -2.79 -3.41 -11.04
N ALA A 21 -2.14 -4.38 -11.69
CA ALA A 21 -2.69 -5.73 -11.85
C ALA A 21 -3.08 -6.38 -10.51
N CYS A 22 -2.29 -6.16 -9.46
CA CYS A 22 -2.59 -6.67 -8.11
C CYS A 22 -3.90 -6.10 -7.55
N ALA A 23 -4.16 -4.82 -7.78
CA ALA A 23 -5.40 -4.17 -7.31
C ALA A 23 -6.61 -4.55 -8.17
N GLU A 24 -6.45 -4.66 -9.50
CA GLU A 24 -7.54 -5.10 -10.40
C GLU A 24 -7.98 -6.54 -10.16
N MET A 25 -7.04 -7.42 -9.83
CA MET A 25 -7.30 -8.85 -9.59
C MET A 25 -7.64 -9.16 -8.12
N CYS A 26 -7.64 -8.16 -7.23
CA CYS A 26 -7.86 -8.39 -5.81
C CYS A 26 -9.34 -8.75 -5.53
N SER A 27 -9.61 -10.03 -5.25
CA SER A 27 -10.97 -10.54 -4.98
C SER A 27 -11.60 -9.98 -3.69
N THR A 28 -10.77 -9.68 -2.68
CA THR A 28 -11.23 -9.24 -1.36
C THR A 28 -11.25 -7.72 -1.19
N LYS A 29 -10.85 -6.95 -2.21
CA LYS A 29 -10.66 -5.49 -2.14
C LYS A 29 -9.73 -5.04 -1.00
N ALA A 30 -8.74 -5.88 -0.66
CA ALA A 30 -7.68 -5.55 0.28
C ALA A 30 -6.71 -4.51 -0.31
N LEU A 31 -6.34 -4.68 -1.57
CA LEU A 31 -5.55 -3.71 -2.32
C LEU A 31 -6.47 -2.65 -2.93
N LEU A 32 -6.10 -1.38 -2.78
CA LEU A 32 -6.80 -0.22 -3.33
C LEU A 32 -5.87 0.51 -4.29
N ALA A 33 -6.40 0.96 -5.42
CA ALA A 33 -5.69 1.81 -6.37
C ALA A 33 -6.68 2.76 -7.04
N GLY A 34 -6.25 3.99 -7.31
CA GLY A 34 -7.08 5.05 -7.85
C GLY A 34 -6.48 6.41 -7.54
N ASP A 35 -7.29 7.45 -7.68
CA ASP A 35 -6.91 8.80 -7.29
C ASP A 35 -6.56 8.86 -5.78
N GLY A 36 -5.53 9.66 -5.46
CA GLY A 36 -4.96 9.71 -4.11
C GLY A 36 -5.97 10.14 -3.05
N ASP A 37 -6.80 11.15 -3.36
CA ASP A 37 -7.77 11.68 -2.40
C ASP A 37 -8.90 10.67 -2.16
N MET A 38 -9.40 10.05 -3.23
CA MET A 38 -10.41 8.99 -3.12
C MET A 38 -9.90 7.77 -2.34
N VAL A 39 -8.68 7.31 -2.61
CA VAL A 39 -8.08 6.19 -1.88
C VAL A 39 -7.90 6.53 -0.40
N ALA A 40 -7.48 7.76 -0.10
CA ALA A 40 -7.30 8.23 1.27
C ALA A 40 -8.64 8.32 2.04
N ASP A 41 -9.72 8.75 1.38
CA ASP A 41 -11.06 8.76 1.96
C ASP A 41 -11.55 7.35 2.31
N ILE A 42 -11.42 6.41 1.37
CA ILE A 42 -11.78 5.00 1.60
C ILE A 42 -10.96 4.42 2.75
N PHE A 43 -9.66 4.72 2.81
CA PHE A 43 -8.79 4.30 3.91
C PHE A 43 -9.28 4.85 5.25
N ARG A 44 -9.51 6.16 5.36
CA ARG A 44 -10.02 6.80 6.58
C ARG A 44 -11.34 6.18 7.04
N GLN A 45 -12.29 5.99 6.13
CA GLN A 45 -13.56 5.31 6.43
C GLN A 45 -13.34 3.89 6.96
N ARG A 46 -12.43 3.11 6.35
CA ARG A 46 -12.11 1.75 6.81
C ARG A 46 -11.47 1.75 8.20
N VAL A 47 -10.62 2.72 8.51
CA VAL A 47 -10.00 2.87 9.84
C VAL A 47 -11.08 3.12 10.90
N VAL A 48 -11.98 4.08 10.65
CA VAL A 48 -13.10 4.39 11.57
C VAL A 48 -14.00 3.17 11.77
N MET A 49 -14.42 2.50 10.69
CA MET A 49 -15.31 1.34 10.76
C MET A 49 -14.69 0.14 11.48
N ARG A 50 -13.36 -0.05 11.38
CA ARG A 50 -12.65 -1.17 12.02
C ARG A 50 -12.17 -0.84 13.43
N GLY A 51 -12.18 0.43 13.82
CA GLY A 51 -11.61 0.91 15.08
C GLY A 51 -10.11 0.68 15.22
N LYS A 52 -9.40 0.38 14.11
CA LYS A 52 -7.96 0.13 14.05
C LYS A 52 -7.37 0.66 12.74
N GLY A 53 -6.25 1.37 12.85
CA GLY A 53 -5.58 2.08 11.76
C GLY A 53 -4.29 1.40 11.27
N ALA A 54 -3.24 2.20 11.07
CA ALA A 54 -1.93 1.70 10.66
C ALA A 54 -1.26 0.86 11.76
N GLU A 55 -1.70 0.95 13.02
CA GLU A 55 -1.13 0.20 14.14
C GLU A 55 -1.32 -1.32 14.07
N VAL A 56 -2.18 -1.82 13.17
CA VAL A 56 -2.29 -3.26 12.86
C VAL A 56 -1.40 -3.72 11.71
N TRP A 57 -0.64 -2.81 11.10
CA TRP A 57 0.32 -3.11 10.04
C TRP A 57 1.74 -2.89 10.55
N GLY A 58 2.63 -3.86 10.34
CA GLY A 58 4.05 -3.73 10.62
C GLY A 58 4.63 -4.83 11.50
N TRP A 59 5.95 -4.76 11.71
CA TRP A 59 6.72 -5.78 12.44
C TRP A 59 6.22 -6.00 13.87
N GLY A 60 5.76 -4.94 14.55
CA GLY A 60 5.22 -5.03 15.91
C GLY A 60 3.92 -5.83 16.01
N THR A 61 3.05 -5.77 14.99
CA THR A 61 1.83 -6.61 14.94
C THR A 61 2.14 -8.03 14.50
N ALA A 62 3.05 -8.19 13.53
CA ALA A 62 3.41 -9.49 12.97
C ALA A 62 4.26 -10.36 13.92
N TYR A 63 5.16 -9.75 14.70
CA TYR A 63 6.14 -10.46 15.52
C TYR A 63 6.19 -9.99 16.98
N GLY A 64 5.31 -9.07 17.38
CA GLY A 64 5.31 -8.45 18.70
C GLY A 64 6.32 -7.29 18.80
N THR A 65 6.00 -6.28 19.61
CA THR A 65 6.97 -5.25 19.96
C THR A 65 7.97 -5.83 20.96
N ASN A 66 9.24 -5.95 20.57
CA ASN A 66 10.30 -6.35 21.48
C ASN A 66 10.38 -5.31 22.61
N LYS A 67 9.96 -5.68 23.82
CA LYS A 67 9.87 -4.76 24.99
C LYS A 67 11.23 -4.19 25.41
N ASN A 68 12.32 -4.65 24.80
CA ASN A 68 13.70 -4.25 25.07
C ASN A 68 14.37 -3.47 23.91
N ALA A 69 13.64 -3.06 22.87
CA ALA A 69 14.20 -2.20 21.84
C ALA A 69 14.45 -0.79 22.44
N LYS A 70 15.72 -0.49 22.73
CA LYS A 70 16.15 0.87 23.06
C LYS A 70 15.77 1.81 21.89
N PRO A 71 15.30 3.04 22.16
CA PRO A 71 15.06 4.00 21.09
C PRO A 71 16.40 4.32 20.42
N GLU A 72 16.56 3.91 19.16
CA GLU A 72 17.67 4.33 18.33
C GLU A 72 17.47 5.80 17.99
N GLY A 73 18.45 6.60 18.39
CA GLY A 73 18.34 8.04 18.53
C GLY A 73 18.01 8.78 17.24
N THR A 74 17.29 9.88 17.45
CA THR A 74 17.35 11.10 16.66
C THR A 74 18.77 11.38 16.14
N ARG A 75 18.90 11.43 14.82
CA ARG A 75 19.76 12.39 14.13
C ARG A 75 19.02 12.90 12.90
#